data_AF-A0A4V0XMK9-F1
#
_entry.id   AF-A0A4V0XMK9-F1
#
_cell.length_a   1.000
_cell.length_b   1.000
_cell.length_c   1.000
_cell.angle_alpha   90.00
_cell.angle_beta   90.00
_cell.angle_gamma   90.00
#
_symmetry.space_group_name_H-M   'P 1'
#
loop_
_entity.id
_entity.type
_entity.pdbx_description
1 polymer ?
#
loop_
_entity_poly.entity_id
_entity_poly.type
_entity_poly.pdbx_seq_one_letter_code
_entity_poly.pdbx_strand_id
1 'polypeptide(L)'
;MHLVKINRDFYCRAGIAATLLVAFGCADNSVLPPNTKISAAIPEPEKISAVVEPAPGGIELGPAVLHQNLSVGAKLLAAGQFLDAEIVLRAILKEQPNCARAEFLLGVALLKQKQYAKARPLLEASLASKQDFSGRKQVDHFLGWTCFYLGDLESAKRHFQSHVGAMPTADDSYYGLAVIAIEEDRMSDAQVALERAMELIGTAPDRNKDRAKVLARLGDVELRREKTSEALALYEEAATLWPDHYEIWGKLARVYDTLNRPTDAEQARAKQQEAMKRTGREPIGDSAP
;
A
#
# COMPACT_ATOMS: atom_id res chain seq x y z
N MET A 1 15.19 8.53 58.13
CA MET A 1 14.27 8.46 56.97
C MET A 1 14.82 9.40 55.90
N HIS A 2 15.13 8.85 54.72
CA HIS A 2 15.74 9.42 53.50
C HIS A 2 16.72 10.62 53.48
N LEU A 3 17.77 10.37 52.67
CA LEU A 3 18.75 11.25 52.02
C LEU A 3 18.07 12.39 51.19
N VAL A 4 18.73 13.45 50.70
CA VAL A 4 19.81 13.44 49.68
C VAL A 4 20.76 14.65 49.72
N LYS A 5 22.00 14.38 49.31
CA LYS A 5 23.18 15.24 49.05
C LYS A 5 24.07 14.50 48.01
N ILE A 6 24.93 15.09 47.17
CA ILE A 6 25.46 16.46 46.99
C ILE A 6 25.51 16.80 45.47
N ASN A 7 25.49 18.09 45.11
CA ASN A 7 25.82 18.69 43.81
C ASN A 7 27.18 18.25 43.20
N ARG A 8 27.37 18.31 41.86
CA ARG A 8 28.70 18.47 41.21
C ARG A 8 28.67 18.75 39.70
N ASP A 9 29.15 19.92 39.30
CA ASP A 9 29.82 20.16 38.00
C ASP A 9 31.28 19.64 38.02
N PHE A 10 31.90 19.38 36.86
CA PHE A 10 33.25 19.88 36.47
C PHE A 10 33.73 19.42 35.05
N TYR A 11 34.43 20.32 34.37
CA TYR A 11 35.32 20.28 33.16
C TYR A 11 36.03 18.94 32.77
N CYS A 12 36.61 18.69 31.58
CA CYS A 12 37.52 19.53 30.76
C CYS A 12 37.82 19.00 29.31
N ARG A 13 38.91 19.49 28.66
CA ARG A 13 39.24 19.47 27.20
C ARG A 13 40.36 18.50 26.72
N ALA A 14 40.29 18.11 25.43
CA ALA A 14 41.34 18.02 24.35
C ALA A 14 42.66 17.20 24.47
N GLY A 15 43.15 16.70 23.31
CA GLY A 15 44.52 16.17 23.05
C GLY A 15 44.56 14.84 22.26
N ILE A 16 44.80 14.79 20.94
CA ILE A 16 46.08 14.77 20.16
C ILE A 16 46.77 13.38 19.98
N ALA A 17 46.62 12.86 18.76
CA ALA A 17 47.58 12.19 17.84
C ALA A 17 48.42 10.91 18.15
N ALA A 18 48.60 10.15 17.05
CA ALA A 18 49.78 9.38 16.60
C ALA A 18 50.01 7.92 17.07
N THR A 19 50.65 7.00 16.31
CA THR A 19 50.90 6.74 14.84
C THR A 19 51.53 5.30 14.74
N LEU A 20 51.63 4.72 13.52
CA LEU A 20 52.37 3.50 13.07
C LEU A 20 51.60 2.15 13.21
N LEU A 21 51.22 1.46 12.10
CA LEU A 21 52.00 0.70 11.07
C LEU A 21 52.24 -0.77 11.51
N VAL A 22 52.07 -1.83 10.70
CA VAL A 22 52.29 -2.01 9.24
C VAL A 22 51.31 -3.03 8.58
N ALA A 23 50.74 -2.66 7.42
CA ALA A 23 50.35 -3.43 6.18
C ALA A 23 49.67 -4.83 6.25
N PHE A 24 48.96 -5.34 5.21
CA PHE A 24 48.92 -5.04 3.76
C PHE A 24 47.50 -5.29 3.19
N GLY A 25 47.12 -4.65 2.07
CA GLY A 25 46.10 -5.22 1.16
C GLY A 25 44.97 -4.32 0.63
N CYS A 26 45.30 -3.25 -0.10
CA CYS A 26 44.51 -2.59 -1.18
C CYS A 26 43.01 -2.23 -0.99
N ALA A 27 42.53 -1.06 -1.38
CA ALA A 27 43.14 0.24 -1.69
C ALA A 27 41.97 1.26 -1.67
N ASP A 28 42.16 2.42 -1.05
CA ASP A 28 41.05 3.33 -0.71
C ASP A 28 41.29 4.77 -1.18
N ASN A 29 40.18 5.50 -1.35
CA ASN A 29 39.99 6.95 -1.34
C ASN A 29 41.00 7.93 -2.03
N SER A 30 40.44 8.90 -2.76
CA SER A 30 40.76 10.32 -2.49
C SER A 30 39.74 11.29 -3.12
N VAL A 31 39.46 12.36 -2.37
CA VAL A 31 38.63 13.51 -2.77
C VAL A 31 39.50 14.55 -3.47
N LEU A 32 39.04 15.11 -4.60
CA LEU A 32 39.67 16.23 -5.31
C LEU A 32 38.61 17.21 -5.89
N PRO A 33 38.98 18.44 -6.32
CA PRO A 33 38.33 19.68 -5.88
C PRO A 33 37.42 20.30 -6.98
N PRO A 34 36.84 21.52 -6.82
CA PRO A 34 35.84 21.98 -7.77
C PRO A 34 36.44 22.41 -9.11
N ASN A 35 35.71 22.09 -10.18
CA ASN A 35 35.81 22.64 -11.53
C ASN A 35 36.89 22.07 -12.49
N THR A 36 36.69 20.85 -13.00
CA THR A 36 37.12 20.47 -14.37
C THR A 36 36.15 19.47 -15.02
N LYS A 37 35.93 19.56 -16.33
CA LYS A 37 35.03 18.69 -17.13
C LYS A 37 35.80 17.52 -17.78
N ILE A 38 35.02 16.50 -18.21
CA ILE A 38 35.19 15.49 -19.30
C ILE A 38 34.76 14.11 -18.73
N SER A 39 33.51 13.66 -18.94
CA SER A 39 32.92 13.08 -20.16
C SER A 39 33.23 11.59 -20.35
N ALA A 40 32.30 10.74 -19.92
CA ALA A 40 32.11 9.36 -20.37
C ALA A 40 30.59 9.05 -20.40
N ALA A 41 30.14 8.23 -21.36
CA ALA A 41 28.75 8.24 -21.80
C ALA A 41 27.75 7.57 -20.85
N ILE A 42 26.60 8.23 -20.66
CA ILE A 42 25.35 7.66 -20.14
C ILE A 42 24.47 7.37 -21.36
N PRO A 43 23.80 6.21 -21.47
CA PRO A 43 22.82 5.99 -22.54
C PRO A 43 21.67 6.99 -22.43
N GLU A 44 21.33 7.67 -23.54
CA GLU A 44 20.33 8.73 -23.54
C GLU A 44 18.95 8.21 -23.10
N PRO A 45 18.20 8.95 -22.26
CA PRO A 45 16.78 8.69 -22.08
C PRO A 45 16.06 9.02 -23.39
N GLU A 46 15.34 8.03 -23.93
CA GLU A 46 14.51 8.20 -25.13
C GLU A 46 13.50 9.33 -24.88
N LYS A 47 13.64 10.43 -25.64
CA LYS A 47 12.90 11.67 -25.39
C LYS A 47 11.40 11.47 -25.60
N ILE A 48 10.65 11.33 -24.50
CA ILE A 48 9.24 11.75 -24.48
C ILE A 48 9.23 13.28 -24.56
N SER A 49 9.37 13.82 -25.78
CA SER A 49 9.28 15.24 -26.07
C SER A 49 7.82 15.70 -26.07
N ALA A 50 7.22 15.66 -24.89
CA ALA A 50 5.91 16.22 -24.57
C ALA A 50 5.94 16.75 -23.13
N VAL A 51 6.89 17.66 -22.84
CA VAL A 51 6.71 18.59 -21.73
C VAL A 51 5.51 19.46 -22.11
N VAL A 52 4.34 19.13 -21.56
CA VAL A 52 3.19 20.02 -21.60
C VAL A 52 3.52 21.16 -20.65
N GLU A 53 4.13 22.23 -21.18
CA GLU A 53 4.30 23.45 -20.39
C GLU A 53 2.92 23.96 -19.95
N PRO A 54 2.76 24.35 -18.68
CA PRO A 54 1.50 24.91 -18.21
C PRO A 54 1.28 26.26 -18.90
N ALA A 55 0.33 26.31 -19.83
CA ALA A 55 0.02 27.53 -20.56
C ALA A 55 -0.33 28.68 -19.59
N PRO A 56 0.29 29.87 -19.72
CA PRO A 56 0.00 31.00 -18.85
C PRO A 56 -1.29 31.70 -19.29
N GLY A 57 -2.38 31.36 -18.62
CA GLY A 57 -3.71 31.94 -18.84
C GLY A 57 -4.77 30.83 -18.91
N GLY A 58 -5.93 31.06 -18.30
CA GLY A 58 -6.99 30.05 -18.21
C GLY A 58 -7.56 29.70 -19.58
N ILE A 59 -7.02 28.65 -20.19
CA ILE A 59 -7.54 28.07 -21.44
C ILE A 59 -8.48 26.95 -21.04
N GLU A 60 -9.78 27.19 -21.20
CA GLU A 60 -10.80 26.15 -21.08
C GLU A 60 -10.47 25.02 -22.07
N LEU A 61 -9.93 23.91 -21.55
CA LEU A 61 -9.47 22.80 -22.40
C LEU A 61 -10.65 22.27 -23.22
N GLY A 62 -10.59 22.44 -24.54
CA GLY A 62 -11.60 21.91 -25.45
C GLY A 62 -11.85 20.42 -25.19
N PRO A 63 -13.11 19.92 -25.26
CA PRO A 63 -13.47 18.60 -24.75
C PRO A 63 -12.57 17.44 -25.19
N ALA A 64 -12.05 17.48 -26.43
CA ALA A 64 -11.11 16.48 -26.94
C ALA A 64 -9.78 16.44 -26.16
N VAL A 65 -9.19 17.60 -25.84
CA VAL A 65 -7.91 17.69 -25.11
C VAL A 65 -8.10 17.26 -23.65
N LEU A 66 -9.22 17.67 -23.03
CA LEU A 66 -9.60 17.20 -21.70
C LEU A 66 -9.74 15.66 -21.67
N HIS A 67 -10.48 15.08 -22.60
CA HIS A 67 -10.66 13.63 -22.69
C HIS A 67 -9.34 12.89 -22.93
N GLN A 68 -8.44 13.45 -23.74
CA GLN A 68 -7.11 12.90 -23.96
C GLN A 68 -6.26 12.91 -22.68
N ASN A 69 -6.23 14.03 -21.95
CA ASN A 69 -5.45 14.14 -20.70
C ASN A 69 -6.03 13.28 -19.57
N LEU A 70 -7.36 13.14 -19.48
CA LEU A 70 -8.02 12.18 -18.57
C LEU A 70 -7.65 10.72 -18.92
N SER A 71 -7.48 10.39 -20.20
CA SER A 71 -7.01 9.06 -20.62
C SER A 71 -5.56 8.82 -20.20
N VAL A 72 -4.69 9.83 -20.27
CA VAL A 72 -3.31 9.74 -19.78
C VAL A 72 -3.28 9.48 -18.28
N GLY A 73 -4.01 10.26 -17.46
CA GLY A 73 -4.09 10.04 -16.01
C GLY A 73 -4.59 8.63 -15.64
N ALA A 74 -5.60 8.11 -16.35
CA ALA A 74 -6.10 6.75 -16.15
C ALA A 74 -5.08 5.66 -16.55
N LYS A 75 -4.28 5.87 -17.61
CA LYS A 75 -3.21 4.94 -18.01
C LYS A 75 -2.07 4.92 -17.01
N LEU A 76 -1.66 6.08 -16.49
CA LEU A 76 -0.63 6.19 -15.45
C LEU A 76 -1.04 5.45 -14.16
N LEU A 77 -2.32 5.56 -13.75
CA LEU A 77 -2.87 4.76 -12.65
C LEU A 77 -2.79 3.25 -12.91
N ALA A 78 -3.15 2.80 -14.11
CA ALA A 78 -3.08 1.39 -14.49
C ALA A 78 -1.63 0.85 -14.55
N ALA A 79 -0.66 1.71 -14.89
CA ALA A 79 0.76 1.42 -14.87
C ALA A 79 1.41 1.51 -13.46
N GLY A 80 0.66 1.89 -12.42
CA GLY A 80 1.18 2.08 -11.07
C GLY A 80 1.95 3.39 -10.86
N GLN A 81 1.97 4.29 -11.84
CA GLN A 81 2.67 5.57 -11.83
C GLN A 81 1.86 6.64 -11.09
N PHE A 82 1.64 6.44 -9.79
CA PHE A 82 0.69 7.25 -9.00
C PHE A 82 1.12 8.71 -8.82
N LEU A 83 2.42 9.00 -8.80
CA LEU A 83 2.96 10.38 -8.72
C LEU A 83 2.76 11.13 -10.04
N ASP A 84 3.08 10.50 -11.17
CA ASP A 84 2.89 11.09 -12.50
C ASP A 84 1.39 11.33 -12.78
N ALA A 85 0.54 10.37 -12.38
CA ALA A 85 -0.92 10.52 -12.44
C ALA A 85 -1.38 11.73 -11.63
N GLU A 86 -0.89 11.91 -10.40
CA GLU A 86 -1.23 13.07 -9.57
C GLU A 86 -0.84 14.39 -10.24
N ILE A 87 0.35 14.50 -10.83
CA ILE A 87 0.80 15.72 -11.53
C ILE A 87 -0.15 16.08 -12.67
N VAL A 88 -0.45 15.12 -13.56
CA VAL A 88 -1.34 15.32 -14.71
C VAL A 88 -2.76 15.68 -14.26
N LEU A 89 -3.30 14.98 -13.27
CA LEU A 89 -4.68 15.18 -12.80
C LEU A 89 -4.86 16.49 -12.03
N ARG A 90 -3.82 16.96 -11.30
CA ARG A 90 -3.81 18.30 -10.70
C ARG A 90 -3.79 19.41 -11.75
N ALA A 91 -3.03 19.25 -12.83
CA ALA A 91 -3.03 20.21 -13.94
C ALA A 91 -4.43 20.30 -14.59
N ILE A 92 -5.10 19.16 -14.81
CA ILE A 92 -6.49 19.14 -15.31
C ILE A 92 -7.44 19.90 -14.37
N LEU A 93 -7.39 19.64 -13.07
CA LEU A 93 -8.28 20.28 -12.09
C LEU A 93 -8.01 21.77 -11.87
N LYS A 94 -6.81 22.25 -12.21
CA LYS A 94 -6.48 23.68 -12.19
C LYS A 94 -7.20 24.44 -13.31
N GLU A 95 -7.21 23.88 -14.52
CA GLU A 95 -7.86 24.49 -15.69
C GLU A 95 -9.37 24.19 -15.74
N GLN A 96 -9.81 23.07 -15.18
CA GLN A 96 -11.23 22.71 -15.01
C GLN A 96 -11.56 22.24 -13.58
N PRO A 97 -11.83 23.19 -12.66
CA PRO A 97 -12.41 22.87 -11.35
C PRO A 97 -13.74 22.11 -11.50
N ASN A 98 -14.01 21.17 -10.58
CA ASN A 98 -15.23 20.35 -10.55
C ASN A 98 -15.38 19.30 -11.68
N CYS A 99 -14.29 18.87 -12.32
CA CYS A 99 -14.29 17.72 -13.22
C CYS A 99 -14.35 16.40 -12.42
N ALA A 100 -15.55 15.83 -12.24
CA ALA A 100 -15.77 14.70 -11.33
C ALA A 100 -14.89 13.48 -11.64
N ARG A 101 -14.58 13.23 -12.92
CA ARG A 101 -13.69 12.15 -13.33
C ARG A 101 -12.23 12.44 -12.97
N ALA A 102 -11.77 13.69 -13.05
CA ALA A 102 -10.41 14.05 -12.64
C ALA A 102 -10.26 13.98 -11.11
N GLU A 103 -11.27 14.44 -10.37
CA GLU A 103 -11.35 14.30 -8.90
C GLU A 103 -11.29 12.84 -8.47
N PHE A 104 -12.08 11.98 -9.12
CA PHE A 104 -12.05 10.53 -8.90
C PHE A 104 -10.65 9.94 -9.09
N LEU A 105 -10.07 10.15 -10.27
CA LEU A 105 -8.76 9.57 -10.62
C LEU A 105 -7.66 10.11 -9.69
N LEU A 106 -7.71 11.39 -9.29
CA LEU A 106 -6.74 11.98 -8.36
C LEU A 106 -6.92 11.41 -6.94
N GLY A 107 -8.15 11.21 -6.50
CA GLY A 107 -8.47 10.51 -5.26
C GLY A 107 -7.90 9.09 -5.23
N VAL A 108 -8.05 8.34 -6.33
CA VAL A 108 -7.44 7.01 -6.49
C VAL A 108 -5.92 7.07 -6.46
N ALA A 109 -5.29 8.04 -7.14
CA ALA A 109 -3.83 8.23 -7.11
C ALA A 109 -3.33 8.45 -5.67
N LEU A 110 -3.97 9.36 -4.94
CA LEU A 110 -3.62 9.70 -3.56
C LEU A 110 -3.85 8.53 -2.60
N LEU A 111 -4.95 7.77 -2.75
CA LEU A 111 -5.21 6.55 -1.99
C LEU A 111 -4.09 5.51 -2.19
N LYS A 112 -3.64 5.28 -3.43
CA LYS A 112 -2.56 4.34 -3.73
C LYS A 112 -1.20 4.81 -3.19
N GLN A 113 -1.00 6.12 -3.08
CA GLN A 113 0.13 6.72 -2.36
C GLN A 113 -0.04 6.76 -0.82
N LYS A 114 -1.10 6.16 -0.26
CA LYS A 114 -1.46 6.19 1.17
C LYS A 114 -1.77 7.59 1.73
N GLN A 115 -2.02 8.59 0.88
CA GLN A 115 -2.39 9.95 1.28
C GLN A 115 -3.90 10.07 1.54
N TYR A 116 -4.45 9.20 2.39
CA TYR A 116 -5.88 8.99 2.59
C TYR A 116 -6.66 10.27 2.93
N ALA A 117 -6.11 11.12 3.80
CA ALA A 117 -6.71 12.40 4.21
C ALA A 117 -6.86 13.39 3.04
N LYS A 118 -6.00 13.31 2.01
CA LYS A 118 -6.11 14.12 0.79
C LYS A 118 -7.03 13.47 -0.27
N ALA A 119 -7.11 12.13 -0.28
CA ALA A 119 -7.96 11.39 -1.19
C ALA A 119 -9.45 11.59 -0.89
N ARG A 120 -9.83 11.54 0.39
CA ARG A 120 -11.23 11.61 0.86
C ARG A 120 -12.04 12.78 0.23
N PRO A 121 -11.65 14.06 0.38
CA PRO A 121 -12.48 15.17 -0.11
C PRO A 121 -12.64 15.18 -1.65
N LEU A 122 -11.67 14.66 -2.40
CA LEU A 122 -11.76 14.55 -3.87
C LEU A 122 -12.75 13.46 -4.30
N LEU A 123 -12.72 12.31 -3.62
CA LEU A 123 -13.67 11.23 -3.88
C LEU A 123 -15.10 11.62 -3.44
N GLU A 124 -15.25 12.33 -2.32
CA GLU A 124 -16.53 12.89 -1.85
C GLU A 124 -17.08 13.92 -2.85
N ALA A 125 -16.26 14.84 -3.36
CA ALA A 125 -16.64 15.81 -4.40
C ALA A 125 -17.11 15.12 -5.69
N SER A 126 -16.34 14.12 -6.16
CA SER A 126 -16.68 13.33 -7.35
C SER A 126 -18.03 12.61 -7.22
N LEU A 127 -18.30 12.02 -6.05
CA LEU A 127 -19.57 11.35 -5.76
C LEU A 127 -20.75 12.34 -5.76
N ALA A 128 -20.56 13.48 -5.08
CA ALA A 128 -21.56 14.54 -4.92
C ALA A 128 -21.90 15.25 -6.24
N SER A 129 -20.93 15.38 -7.15
CA SER A 129 -21.08 16.04 -8.45
C SER A 129 -22.11 15.38 -9.37
N LYS A 130 -22.38 14.07 -9.20
CA LYS A 130 -23.36 13.26 -9.96
C LYS A 130 -23.17 13.23 -11.49
N GLN A 131 -22.17 13.91 -12.06
CA GLN A 131 -21.75 13.77 -13.45
C GLN A 131 -21.55 12.28 -13.79
N ASP A 132 -22.08 11.82 -14.93
CA ASP A 132 -21.86 10.44 -15.38
C ASP A 132 -20.50 10.29 -16.07
N PHE A 133 -19.77 9.24 -15.73
CA PHE A 133 -18.49 8.91 -16.33
C PHE A 133 -18.15 7.43 -16.15
N SER A 134 -17.36 6.90 -17.10
CA SER A 134 -16.84 5.53 -16.98
C SER A 134 -16.00 5.39 -15.71
N GLY A 135 -16.48 4.56 -14.79
CA GLY A 135 -15.92 4.32 -13.47
C GLY A 135 -16.64 5.00 -12.29
N ARG A 136 -17.67 5.84 -12.53
CA ARG A 136 -18.44 6.52 -11.48
C ARG A 136 -18.94 5.57 -10.38
N LYS A 137 -19.39 4.36 -10.74
CA LYS A 137 -19.85 3.36 -9.77
C LYS A 137 -18.77 2.95 -8.77
N GLN A 138 -17.49 2.98 -9.15
CA GLN A 138 -16.37 2.60 -8.28
C GLN A 138 -15.99 3.68 -7.26
N VAL A 139 -16.55 4.90 -7.32
CA VAL A 139 -16.21 5.97 -6.35
C VAL A 139 -16.46 5.52 -4.91
N ASP A 140 -17.59 4.86 -4.65
CA ASP A 140 -17.92 4.28 -3.34
C ASP A 140 -16.93 3.19 -2.90
N HIS A 141 -16.42 2.36 -3.81
CA HIS A 141 -15.39 1.37 -3.48
C HIS A 141 -14.11 2.04 -2.93
N PHE A 142 -13.63 3.07 -3.61
CA PHE A 142 -12.42 3.77 -3.21
C PHE A 142 -12.63 4.66 -1.98
N LEU A 143 -13.85 5.21 -1.77
CA LEU A 143 -14.24 5.84 -0.50
C LEU A 143 -14.26 4.84 0.66
N GLY A 144 -14.78 3.63 0.44
CA GLY A 144 -14.75 2.54 1.42
C GLY A 144 -13.35 2.30 1.97
N TRP A 145 -12.37 2.06 1.08
CA TRP A 145 -10.97 1.90 1.49
C TRP A 145 -10.37 3.17 2.09
N THR A 146 -10.70 4.35 1.58
CA THR A 146 -10.16 5.63 2.10
C THR A 146 -10.61 5.88 3.54
N CYS A 147 -11.90 5.67 3.83
CA CYS A 147 -12.46 5.79 5.18
C CYS A 147 -11.93 4.71 6.12
N PHE A 148 -11.76 3.47 5.64
CA PHE A 148 -11.17 2.39 6.43
C PHE A 148 -9.76 2.74 6.93
N TYR A 149 -8.87 3.19 6.04
CA TYR A 149 -7.51 3.59 6.43
C TYR A 149 -7.44 4.90 7.25
N LEU A 150 -8.54 5.65 7.34
CA LEU A 150 -8.69 6.79 8.25
C LEU A 150 -9.31 6.40 9.61
N GLY A 151 -9.68 5.12 9.81
CA GLY A 151 -10.35 4.64 11.02
C GLY A 151 -11.86 4.93 11.08
N ASP A 152 -12.44 5.51 10.03
CA ASP A 152 -13.88 5.79 9.91
C ASP A 152 -14.61 4.53 9.40
N LEU A 153 -14.67 3.49 10.25
CA LEU A 153 -15.23 2.18 9.92
C LEU A 153 -16.71 2.27 9.51
N GLU A 154 -17.49 3.11 10.18
CA GLU A 154 -18.91 3.32 9.88
C GLU A 154 -19.12 3.89 8.48
N SER A 155 -18.31 4.87 8.05
CA SER A 155 -18.40 5.38 6.68
C SER A 155 -17.82 4.41 5.67
N ALA A 156 -16.74 3.70 6.00
CA ALA A 156 -16.17 2.67 5.14
C ALA A 156 -17.23 1.58 4.80
N LYS A 157 -17.93 1.10 5.82
CA LYS A 157 -19.01 0.10 5.74
C LYS A 157 -20.16 0.58 4.85
N ARG A 158 -20.62 1.81 5.07
CA ARG A 158 -21.70 2.45 4.28
C ARG A 158 -21.32 2.57 2.80
N HIS A 159 -20.08 2.96 2.50
CA HIS A 159 -19.60 3.08 1.13
C HIS A 159 -19.45 1.72 0.44
N PHE A 160 -18.89 0.70 1.11
CA PHE A 160 -18.85 -0.65 0.53
C PHE A 160 -20.25 -1.25 0.35
N GLN A 161 -21.19 -1.02 1.28
CA GLN A 161 -22.60 -1.40 1.13
C GLN A 161 -23.26 -0.73 -0.10
N SER A 162 -23.05 0.57 -0.30
CA SER A 162 -23.48 1.29 -1.50
C SER A 162 -22.90 0.66 -2.76
N HIS A 163 -21.59 0.35 -2.75
CA HIS A 163 -20.91 -0.23 -3.90
C HIS A 163 -21.43 -1.62 -4.26
N VAL A 164 -21.58 -2.55 -3.31
CA VAL A 164 -22.12 -3.89 -3.61
C VAL A 164 -23.60 -3.84 -4.01
N GLY A 165 -24.36 -2.85 -3.55
CA GLY A 165 -25.72 -2.58 -4.03
C GLY A 165 -25.75 -2.12 -5.50
N ALA A 166 -24.79 -1.29 -5.93
CA ALA A 166 -24.67 -0.80 -7.30
C ALA A 166 -23.95 -1.78 -8.26
N MET A 167 -23.11 -2.66 -7.70
CA MET A 167 -22.28 -3.67 -8.38
C MET A 167 -22.22 -4.98 -7.56
N PRO A 168 -23.25 -5.85 -7.62
CA PRO A 168 -23.32 -7.10 -6.83
C PRO A 168 -22.28 -8.18 -7.17
N THR A 169 -21.38 -7.89 -8.11
CA THR A 169 -20.26 -8.74 -8.55
C THR A 169 -18.89 -8.21 -8.10
N ALA A 170 -18.84 -7.15 -7.28
CA ALA A 170 -17.59 -6.52 -6.83
C ALA A 170 -16.93 -7.27 -5.66
N ASP A 171 -16.16 -8.32 -5.96
CA ASP A 171 -15.50 -9.17 -4.95
C ASP A 171 -14.67 -8.39 -3.90
N ASP A 172 -13.80 -7.46 -4.31
CA ASP A 172 -12.95 -6.66 -3.40
C ASP A 172 -13.76 -5.77 -2.43
N SER A 173 -15.05 -5.52 -2.71
CA SER A 173 -15.93 -4.76 -1.80
C SER A 173 -16.66 -5.66 -0.80
N TYR A 174 -16.95 -6.91 -1.16
CA TYR A 174 -17.30 -7.94 -0.18
C TYR A 174 -16.12 -8.25 0.75
N TYR A 175 -14.90 -8.31 0.22
CA TYR A 175 -13.68 -8.38 1.02
C TYR A 175 -13.52 -7.16 1.95
N GLY A 176 -13.77 -5.94 1.47
CA GLY A 176 -13.81 -4.73 2.31
C GLY A 176 -14.81 -4.80 3.47
N LEU A 177 -16.05 -5.26 3.19
CA LEU A 177 -17.06 -5.49 4.23
C LEU A 177 -16.63 -6.55 5.26
N ALA A 178 -16.00 -7.63 4.81
CA ALA A 178 -15.49 -8.65 5.70
C ALA A 178 -14.39 -8.14 6.63
N VAL A 179 -13.43 -7.37 6.10
CA VAL A 179 -12.36 -6.78 6.90
C VAL A 179 -12.94 -5.88 8.00
N ILE A 180 -13.93 -5.05 7.67
CA ILE A 180 -14.63 -4.23 8.68
C ILE A 180 -15.34 -5.11 9.72
N ALA A 181 -16.04 -6.17 9.29
CA ALA A 181 -16.71 -7.08 10.22
C ALA A 181 -15.73 -7.82 11.16
N ILE A 182 -14.47 -8.07 10.75
CA ILE A 182 -13.42 -8.62 11.62
C ILE A 182 -12.97 -7.61 12.68
N GLU A 183 -12.78 -6.35 12.31
CA GLU A 183 -12.45 -5.26 13.26
C GLU A 183 -13.61 -5.01 14.26
N GLU A 184 -14.86 -5.17 13.82
CA GLU A 184 -16.07 -5.08 14.65
C GLU A 184 -16.36 -6.34 15.50
N ASP A 185 -15.50 -7.37 15.46
CA ASP A 185 -15.68 -8.70 16.09
C ASP A 185 -16.91 -9.51 15.59
N ARG A 186 -17.52 -9.10 14.47
CA ARG A 186 -18.71 -9.73 13.87
C ARG A 186 -18.33 -10.88 12.94
N MET A 187 -17.76 -11.93 13.53
CA MET A 187 -17.17 -13.08 12.80
C MET A 187 -18.13 -13.79 11.82
N SER A 188 -19.42 -13.86 12.11
CA SER A 188 -20.40 -14.46 11.20
C SER A 188 -20.64 -13.63 9.94
N ASP A 189 -20.77 -12.30 10.08
CA ASP A 189 -20.89 -11.37 8.95
C ASP A 189 -19.61 -11.36 8.11
N ALA A 190 -18.45 -11.43 8.78
CA ALA A 190 -17.16 -11.54 8.12
C ALA A 190 -17.07 -12.80 7.25
N GLN A 191 -17.45 -13.97 7.78
CA GLN A 191 -17.47 -15.22 7.04
C GLN A 191 -18.35 -15.11 5.78
N VAL A 192 -19.61 -14.68 5.92
CA VAL A 192 -20.56 -14.58 4.79
C VAL A 192 -20.03 -13.65 3.70
N ALA A 193 -19.40 -12.53 4.08
CA ALA A 193 -18.80 -11.60 3.13
C ALA A 193 -17.54 -12.17 2.45
N LEU A 194 -16.71 -12.96 3.14
CA LEU A 194 -15.54 -13.63 2.57
C LEU A 194 -15.93 -14.78 1.64
N GLU A 195 -16.91 -15.59 2.01
CA GLU A 195 -17.48 -16.64 1.16
C GLU A 195 -18.00 -16.03 -0.13
N ARG A 196 -18.76 -14.93 -0.04
CA ARG A 196 -19.25 -14.22 -1.22
C ARG A 196 -18.13 -13.61 -2.08
N ALA A 197 -17.06 -13.11 -1.47
CA ALA A 197 -15.87 -12.68 -2.21
C ALA A 197 -15.21 -13.86 -2.93
N MET A 198 -15.03 -15.01 -2.25
CA MET A 198 -14.44 -16.23 -2.83
C MET A 198 -15.23 -16.73 -4.05
N GLU A 199 -16.56 -16.80 -3.95
CA GLU A 199 -17.45 -17.19 -5.05
C GLU A 199 -17.24 -16.30 -6.29
N LEU A 200 -17.16 -14.98 -6.10
CA LEU A 200 -17.04 -14.01 -7.17
C LEU A 200 -15.64 -13.95 -7.79
N ILE A 201 -14.60 -14.26 -7.01
CA ILE A 201 -13.21 -14.40 -7.50
C ILE A 201 -13.07 -15.64 -8.40
N GLY A 202 -13.76 -16.73 -8.04
CA GLY A 202 -13.69 -18.01 -8.76
C GLY A 202 -12.34 -18.72 -8.57
N THR A 203 -11.96 -19.57 -9.54
CA THR A 203 -10.79 -20.46 -9.48
C THR A 203 -9.74 -20.19 -10.57
N ALA A 204 -9.84 -19.07 -11.29
CA ALA A 204 -8.92 -18.73 -12.36
C ALA A 204 -7.49 -18.45 -11.84
N PRO A 205 -6.41 -18.98 -12.45
CA PRO A 205 -5.05 -18.88 -11.88
C PRO A 205 -4.51 -17.45 -11.71
N ASP A 206 -4.92 -16.51 -12.56
CA ASP A 206 -4.60 -15.09 -12.46
C ASP A 206 -5.19 -14.43 -11.19
N ARG A 207 -6.29 -14.98 -10.68
CA ARG A 207 -6.97 -14.55 -9.45
C ARG A 207 -6.42 -15.21 -8.17
N ASN A 208 -5.44 -16.11 -8.25
CA ASN A 208 -4.89 -16.82 -7.08
C ASN A 208 -4.43 -15.90 -5.94
N LYS A 209 -3.88 -14.72 -6.26
CA LYS A 209 -3.49 -13.71 -5.26
C LYS A 209 -4.66 -13.11 -4.50
N ASP A 210 -5.83 -12.98 -5.15
CA ASP A 210 -7.04 -12.49 -4.49
C ASP A 210 -7.66 -13.60 -3.62
N ARG A 211 -7.74 -14.83 -4.14
CA ARG A 211 -8.13 -16.02 -3.36
C ARG A 211 -7.29 -16.16 -2.08
N ALA A 212 -5.97 -16.01 -2.17
CA ALA A 212 -5.06 -16.08 -1.04
C ALA A 212 -5.37 -15.04 0.06
N LYS A 213 -5.72 -13.80 -0.31
CA LYS A 213 -6.16 -12.76 0.66
C LYS A 213 -7.43 -13.18 1.39
N VAL A 214 -8.41 -13.72 0.66
CA VAL A 214 -9.70 -14.15 1.23
C VAL A 214 -9.51 -15.37 2.15
N LEU A 215 -8.75 -16.38 1.72
CA LEU A 215 -8.39 -17.53 2.56
C LEU A 215 -7.68 -17.10 3.85
N ALA A 216 -6.73 -16.16 3.76
CA ALA A 216 -6.06 -15.63 4.93
C ALA A 216 -7.00 -14.90 5.90
N ARG A 217 -8.03 -14.19 5.39
CA ARG A 217 -9.06 -13.59 6.26
C ARG A 217 -10.05 -14.61 6.81
N LEU A 218 -10.36 -15.69 6.09
CA LEU A 218 -11.15 -16.81 6.61
C LEU A 218 -10.39 -17.50 7.76
N GLY A 219 -9.07 -17.69 7.61
CA GLY A 219 -8.21 -18.18 8.69
C GLY A 219 -8.22 -17.25 9.91
N ASP A 220 -8.22 -15.93 9.69
CA ASP A 220 -8.35 -14.94 10.78
C ASP A 220 -9.69 -15.08 11.53
N VAL A 221 -10.79 -15.36 10.82
CA VAL A 221 -12.12 -15.60 11.40
C VAL A 221 -12.16 -16.91 12.19
N GLU A 222 -11.60 -18.00 11.67
CA GLU A 222 -11.60 -19.29 12.38
C GLU A 222 -10.65 -19.28 13.60
N LEU A 223 -9.53 -18.55 13.57
CA LEU A 223 -8.71 -18.30 14.77
C LEU A 223 -9.49 -17.55 15.86
N ARG A 224 -10.27 -16.53 15.49
CA ARG A 224 -11.12 -15.77 16.44
C ARG A 224 -12.26 -16.61 17.02
N ARG A 225 -12.55 -17.76 16.42
CA ARG A 225 -13.49 -18.79 16.89
C ARG A 225 -12.78 -19.99 17.55
N GLU A 226 -11.49 -19.86 17.88
CA GLU A 226 -10.63 -20.88 18.52
C GLU A 226 -10.40 -22.16 17.68
N LYS A 227 -10.90 -22.20 16.44
CA LYS A 227 -10.77 -23.30 15.47
C LYS A 227 -9.41 -23.29 14.78
N THR A 228 -8.40 -23.60 15.57
CA THR A 228 -6.98 -23.45 15.18
C THR A 228 -6.58 -24.38 14.03
N SER A 229 -7.17 -25.58 13.94
CA SER A 229 -6.89 -26.56 12.88
C SER A 229 -7.45 -26.12 11.52
N GLU A 230 -8.67 -25.58 11.52
CA GLU A 230 -9.36 -25.07 10.34
C GLU A 230 -8.66 -23.81 9.81
N ALA A 231 -8.27 -22.90 10.71
CA ALA A 231 -7.46 -21.74 10.36
C ALA A 231 -6.10 -22.14 9.77
N LEU A 232 -5.43 -23.16 10.32
CA LEU A 232 -4.17 -23.66 9.78
C LEU A 232 -4.32 -24.10 8.31
N ALA A 233 -5.32 -24.94 8.01
CA ALA A 233 -5.57 -25.41 6.64
C ALA A 233 -5.83 -24.25 5.65
N LEU A 234 -6.60 -23.25 6.07
CA LEU A 234 -6.87 -22.05 5.27
C LEU A 234 -5.60 -21.24 4.98
N TYR A 235 -4.72 -21.09 5.97
CA TYR A 235 -3.43 -20.41 5.77
C TYR A 235 -2.45 -21.22 4.91
N GLU A 236 -2.45 -22.56 5.01
CA GLU A 236 -1.62 -23.45 4.19
C GLU A 236 -2.05 -23.41 2.71
N GLU A 237 -3.36 -23.39 2.41
CA GLU A 237 -3.85 -23.15 1.04
C GLU A 237 -3.47 -21.74 0.56
N ALA A 238 -3.69 -20.70 1.38
CA ALA A 238 -3.37 -19.32 1.02
C ALA A 238 -1.87 -19.13 0.69
N ALA A 239 -0.99 -19.76 1.46
CA ALA A 239 0.45 -19.75 1.23
C ALA A 239 0.87 -20.51 -0.03
N THR A 240 0.12 -21.56 -0.40
CA THR A 240 0.33 -22.30 -1.64
C THR A 240 -0.08 -21.47 -2.87
N LEU A 241 -1.18 -20.71 -2.78
CA LEU A 241 -1.65 -19.84 -3.87
C LEU A 241 -0.80 -18.57 -4.06
N TRP A 242 -0.22 -18.04 -2.99
CA TRP A 242 0.68 -16.87 -3.05
C TRP A 242 1.90 -17.00 -2.12
N PRO A 243 2.93 -17.78 -2.52
CA PRO A 243 4.12 -18.02 -1.69
C PRO A 243 4.92 -16.77 -1.31
N ASP A 244 4.87 -15.70 -2.11
CA ASP A 244 5.56 -14.43 -1.82
C ASP A 244 4.77 -13.50 -0.88
N HIS A 245 3.59 -13.90 -0.38
CA HIS A 245 2.83 -13.10 0.58
C HIS A 245 3.29 -13.35 2.02
N TYR A 246 4.38 -12.69 2.41
CA TYR A 246 5.05 -12.89 3.71
C TYR A 246 4.12 -12.83 4.94
N GLU A 247 3.03 -12.05 4.90
CA GLU A 247 2.09 -11.95 6.04
C GLU A 247 1.35 -13.27 6.32
N ILE A 248 1.16 -14.13 5.31
CA ILE A 248 0.55 -15.45 5.49
C ILE A 248 1.53 -16.39 6.19
N TRP A 249 2.82 -16.38 5.82
CA TRP A 249 3.85 -17.14 6.52
C TRP A 249 4.01 -16.69 7.98
N GLY A 250 3.89 -15.40 8.27
CA GLY A 250 3.88 -14.88 9.65
C GLY A 250 2.66 -15.33 10.46
N LYS A 251 1.49 -15.50 9.82
CA LYS A 251 0.30 -16.11 10.44
C LYS A 251 0.52 -17.59 10.71
N LEU A 252 1.00 -18.35 9.72
CA LEU A 252 1.35 -19.77 9.85
C LEU A 252 2.33 -20.03 11.01
N ALA A 253 3.41 -19.26 11.10
CA ALA A 253 4.38 -19.39 12.18
C ALA A 253 3.73 -19.30 13.56
N ARG A 254 2.87 -18.28 13.76
CA ARG A 254 2.14 -18.07 15.02
C ARG A 254 1.16 -19.21 15.33
N VAL A 255 0.49 -19.77 14.32
CA VAL A 255 -0.42 -20.91 14.50
C VAL A 255 0.36 -22.18 14.85
N TYR A 256 1.49 -22.44 14.19
CA TYR A 256 2.36 -23.56 14.55
C TYR A 256 2.94 -23.41 15.97
N ASP A 257 3.27 -22.20 16.42
CA ASP A 257 3.66 -21.95 17.82
C ASP A 257 2.54 -22.35 18.80
N THR A 258 1.30 -21.89 18.56
CA THR A 258 0.12 -22.24 19.37
C THR A 258 -0.15 -23.75 19.40
N LEU A 259 0.12 -24.45 18.30
CA LEU A 259 -0.01 -25.91 18.18
C LEU A 259 1.21 -26.68 18.72
N ASN A 260 2.20 -26.01 19.31
CA ASN A 260 3.47 -26.59 19.78
C ASN A 260 4.20 -27.41 18.69
N ARG A 261 4.25 -26.87 17.47
CA ARG A 261 4.94 -27.42 16.29
C ARG A 261 6.17 -26.56 15.92
N PRO A 262 7.24 -26.57 16.74
CA PRO A 262 8.35 -25.61 16.61
C PRO A 262 9.08 -25.69 15.26
N THR A 263 9.32 -26.89 14.74
CA THR A 263 9.98 -27.10 13.45
C THR A 263 9.22 -26.47 12.29
N ASP A 264 7.89 -26.56 12.31
CA ASP A 264 7.02 -25.97 11.26
C ASP A 264 6.95 -24.45 11.42
N ALA A 265 6.93 -23.94 12.65
CA ALA A 265 7.00 -22.51 12.94
C ALA A 265 8.31 -21.89 12.44
N GLU A 266 9.45 -22.54 12.65
CA GLU A 266 10.76 -22.11 12.12
C GLU A 266 10.78 -22.10 10.59
N GLN A 267 10.27 -23.15 9.93
CA GLN A 267 10.14 -23.18 8.47
C GLN A 267 9.24 -22.06 7.93
N ALA A 268 8.12 -21.78 8.60
CA ALA A 268 7.24 -20.68 8.23
C ALA A 268 7.93 -19.32 8.38
N ARG A 269 8.68 -19.07 9.47
CA ARG A 269 9.49 -17.84 9.64
C ARG A 269 10.58 -17.71 8.57
N ALA A 270 11.25 -18.80 8.19
CA ALA A 270 12.22 -18.78 7.10
C ALA A 270 11.58 -18.37 5.77
N LYS A 271 10.44 -18.96 5.40
CA LYS A 271 9.67 -18.60 4.20
C LYS A 271 9.14 -17.16 4.25
N GLN A 272 8.74 -16.67 5.43
CA GLN A 272 8.38 -15.26 5.63
C GLN A 272 9.55 -14.32 5.26
N GLN A 273 10.76 -14.62 5.75
CA GLN A 273 11.96 -13.82 5.45
C GLN A 273 12.37 -13.89 3.98
N GLU A 274 12.23 -15.05 3.32
CA GLU A 274 12.46 -15.19 1.88
C GLU A 274 11.46 -14.36 1.06
N ALA A 275 10.17 -14.45 1.38
CA ALA A 275 9.11 -13.69 0.73
C ALA A 275 9.30 -12.17 0.91
N MET A 276 9.70 -11.74 2.12
CA MET A 276 10.11 -10.36 2.42
C MET A 276 11.24 -9.89 1.48
N LYS A 277 12.33 -10.66 1.39
CA LYS A 277 13.48 -10.36 0.51
C LYS A 277 13.07 -10.28 -0.97
N ARG A 278 12.30 -11.25 -1.48
CA ARG A 278 11.81 -11.24 -2.88
C ARG A 278 10.88 -10.07 -3.20
N THR A 279 10.13 -9.58 -2.22
CA THR A 279 9.17 -8.47 -2.40
C THR A 279 9.75 -7.09 -2.07
N GLY A 280 11.05 -7.00 -1.74
CA GLY A 280 11.70 -5.73 -1.39
C GLY A 280 11.19 -5.11 -0.09
N ARG A 281 10.56 -5.90 0.78
CA ARG A 281 10.17 -5.48 2.13
C ARG A 281 11.17 -6.08 3.10
N GLU A 282 12.15 -5.30 3.53
CA GLU A 282 13.05 -5.75 4.59
C GLU A 282 12.25 -6.01 5.89
N PRO A 283 12.63 -7.02 6.69
CA PRO A 283 12.14 -7.12 8.05
C PRO A 283 12.46 -5.80 8.78
N ILE A 284 11.50 -5.28 9.54
CA ILE A 284 11.84 -4.29 10.57
C ILE A 284 12.74 -5.05 11.54
N GLY A 285 14.05 -4.84 11.44
CA GLY A 285 15.02 -5.51 12.31
C GLY A 285 14.71 -5.14 13.74
N ASP A 286 14.70 -6.14 14.61
CA ASP A 286 14.55 -5.92 16.05
C ASP A 286 15.68 -5.00 16.53
N SER A 287 15.36 -3.73 16.72
CA SER A 287 16.17 -2.82 17.53
C SER A 287 15.96 -3.20 18.99
N ALA A 288 16.53 -4.36 19.35
CA ALA A 288 16.79 -4.74 20.73
C ALA A 288 17.75 -3.69 21.35
N PRO A 289 17.63 -3.43 22.67
CA PRO A 289 17.86 -2.11 23.26
C PRO A 289 19.32 -1.68 23.39
#